data_AF-A0A9N9CHN9-F1
#
_entry.id   AF-A0A9N9CHN9-F1
#
_cell.length_a   1.000
_cell.length_b   1.000
_cell.length_c   1.000
_cell.angle_alpha   90.00
_cell.angle_beta   90.00
_cell.angle_gamma   90.00
#
_symmetry.space_group_name_H-M   'P 1'
#
loop_
_entity.id
_entity.type
_entity.pdbx_description
1 polymer ?
#
loop_
_entity_poly.entity_id
_entity_poly.type
_entity_poly.pdbx_seq_one_letter_code
_entity_poly.pdbx_strand_id
1 'polypeptide(L)'
;MTYIKKSSVNDPKQRRRWSKKDDELLRFYYKKYNGSWSKIARHFPGRDNRACYDRWHNHAKPNINKKPLEKWEKEKLKENHKRYGNKWTLVAEGLEGRTPLQAKNFFNAGKKTSSMKSGKRNSVRSPLQAKNIFNAEERKSSARIKKQMALARIMN
;
A
#
# COMPACT_ATOMS: atom_id res chain seq x y z
N MET A 1 27.13 -27.42 -11.71
CA MET A 1 25.73 -26.95 -11.84
C MET A 1 25.32 -26.24 -10.56
N THR A 2 25.34 -24.91 -10.52
CA THR A 2 25.06 -24.14 -9.30
C THR A 2 23.55 -24.07 -9.04
N TYR A 3 23.13 -24.76 -7.99
CA TYR A 3 21.75 -24.85 -7.51
C TYR A 3 21.24 -23.46 -7.07
N ILE A 4 20.46 -22.79 -7.93
CA ILE A 4 19.77 -21.54 -7.58
C ILE A 4 18.62 -21.92 -6.64
N LYS A 5 18.76 -21.60 -5.34
CA LYS A 5 17.67 -21.70 -4.37
C LYS A 5 16.46 -20.95 -4.93
N LYS A 6 15.41 -21.67 -5.33
CA LYS A 6 14.08 -21.10 -5.58
C LYS A 6 13.63 -20.51 -4.24
N SER A 7 13.74 -19.19 -4.09
CA SER A 7 13.22 -18.47 -2.94
C SER A 7 11.72 -18.77 -2.86
N SER A 8 11.32 -19.48 -1.80
CA SER A 8 9.94 -19.74 -1.42
C SER A 8 9.10 -18.47 -1.59
N VAL A 9 8.07 -18.56 -2.42
CA VAL A 9 7.20 -17.45 -2.85
C VAL A 9 6.31 -16.93 -1.70
N ASN A 10 6.44 -17.48 -0.48
CA ASN A 10 5.48 -17.28 0.60
C ASN A 10 6.10 -16.96 1.98
N ASP A 11 7.23 -16.24 2.06
CA ASP A 11 7.66 -15.67 3.35
C ASP A 11 6.84 -14.39 3.66
N PRO A 12 6.01 -14.37 4.73
CA PRO A 12 5.21 -13.21 5.12
C PRO A 12 6.06 -11.95 5.36
N LYS A 13 7.36 -12.11 5.64
CA LYS A 13 8.32 -11.04 5.93
C LYS A 13 8.77 -10.27 4.68
N GLN A 14 8.43 -10.72 3.47
CA GLN A 14 8.80 -10.08 2.19
C GLN A 14 7.79 -9.05 1.67
N ARG A 15 6.64 -8.86 2.34
CA ARG A 15 5.70 -7.76 2.03
C ARG A 15 6.22 -6.39 2.52
N ARG A 16 7.51 -6.10 2.30
CA ARG A 16 8.09 -4.79 2.63
C ARG A 16 7.27 -3.69 1.95
N ARG A 17 7.15 -2.51 2.54
CA ARG A 17 6.52 -1.37 1.84
C ARG A 17 7.42 -0.93 0.68
N TRP A 18 6.84 -0.57 -0.46
CA TRP A 18 7.58 0.10 -1.54
C TRP A 18 8.03 1.49 -1.08
N SER A 19 9.32 1.77 -1.19
CA SER A 19 9.93 3.06 -0.87
C SER A 19 10.05 3.95 -2.11
N LYS A 20 10.40 5.24 -1.92
CA LYS A 20 10.71 6.15 -3.03
C LYS A 20 11.93 5.67 -3.84
N LYS A 21 12.94 5.14 -3.15
CA LYS A 21 14.13 4.52 -3.79
C LYS A 21 13.76 3.31 -4.64
N ASP A 22 12.83 2.48 -4.17
CA ASP A 22 12.33 1.36 -4.98
C ASP A 22 11.61 1.88 -6.25
N ASP A 23 10.86 2.98 -6.17
CA ASP A 23 10.23 3.60 -7.35
C ASP A 23 11.26 4.18 -8.34
N GLU A 24 12.36 4.75 -7.83
CA GLU A 24 13.48 5.25 -8.65
C GLU A 24 14.19 4.11 -9.39
N LEU A 25 14.50 3.02 -8.68
CA LEU A 25 15.04 1.81 -9.29
C LEU A 25 14.09 1.24 -10.33
N LEU A 26 12.77 1.26 -10.07
CA LEU A 26 11.78 0.73 -11.00
C LEU A 26 11.74 1.56 -12.29
N ARG A 27 11.83 2.90 -12.19
CA ARG A 27 12.00 3.80 -13.36
C ARG A 27 13.29 3.55 -14.12
N PHE A 28 14.40 3.40 -13.41
CA PHE A 28 15.69 3.11 -14.02
C PHE A 28 15.65 1.80 -14.82
N TYR A 29 15.20 0.71 -14.19
CA TYR A 29 15.13 -0.60 -14.85
C TYR A 29 14.05 -0.69 -15.94
N TYR A 30 12.94 0.04 -15.80
CA TYR A 30 11.96 0.17 -16.87
C TYR A 30 12.58 0.76 -18.13
N LYS A 31 13.37 1.84 -17.99
CA LYS A 31 14.13 2.44 -19.09
C LYS A 31 15.21 1.49 -19.63
N LYS A 32 15.95 0.81 -18.75
CA LYS A 32 17.04 -0.11 -19.15
C LYS A 32 16.56 -1.34 -19.92
N TYR A 33 15.40 -1.89 -19.56
CA TYR A 33 14.88 -3.13 -20.12
C TYR A 33 13.62 -2.96 -20.95
N ASN A 34 13.30 -1.73 -21.37
CA ASN A 34 12.12 -1.38 -22.17
C ASN A 34 10.83 -2.03 -21.66
N GLY A 35 10.60 -1.95 -20.34
CA GLY A 35 9.39 -2.51 -19.70
C GLY A 35 9.32 -4.03 -19.60
N SER A 36 10.42 -4.76 -19.81
CA SER A 36 10.46 -6.23 -19.61
C SER A 36 10.39 -6.59 -18.11
N TRP A 37 9.18 -6.88 -17.62
CA TRP A 37 8.92 -7.15 -16.19
C TRP A 37 9.70 -8.34 -15.63
N SER A 38 9.92 -9.38 -16.44
CA SER A 38 10.71 -10.54 -16.05
C SER A 38 12.17 -10.19 -15.79
N LYS A 39 12.76 -9.28 -16.57
CA LYS A 39 14.12 -8.77 -16.34
C LYS A 39 14.15 -7.80 -15.17
N ILE A 40 13.15 -6.94 -15.04
CA ILE A 40 13.05 -5.93 -13.99
C ILE A 40 12.95 -6.59 -12.59
N ALA A 41 12.08 -7.59 -12.41
CA ALA A 41 11.84 -8.19 -11.10
C ALA A 41 13.07 -8.89 -10.49
N ARG A 42 14.04 -9.31 -11.32
CA ARG A 42 15.32 -9.87 -10.85
C ARG A 42 16.11 -8.91 -9.97
N HIS A 43 15.81 -7.61 -10.05
CA HIS A 43 16.42 -6.55 -9.25
C HIS A 43 15.63 -6.19 -7.98
N PHE A 44 14.48 -6.83 -7.75
CA PHE A 44 13.63 -6.60 -6.59
C PHE A 44 13.43 -7.91 -5.82
N PRO A 45 14.40 -8.35 -5.00
CA PRO A 45 14.29 -9.60 -4.25
C PRO A 45 13.03 -9.58 -3.36
N GLY A 46 12.27 -10.67 -3.42
CA GLY A 46 10.99 -10.80 -2.72
C GLY A 46 9.82 -10.05 -3.36
N ARG A 47 10.00 -9.53 -4.58
CA ARG A 47 8.91 -9.07 -5.45
C ARG A 47 8.88 -9.92 -6.70
N ASP A 48 7.67 -10.31 -7.10
CA ASP A 48 7.47 -10.96 -8.38
C ASP A 48 7.26 -9.93 -9.50
N ASN A 49 7.19 -10.44 -10.74
CA ASN A 49 6.95 -9.63 -11.94
C ASN A 49 5.65 -8.83 -11.80
N ARG A 50 4.62 -9.44 -11.22
CA ARG A 50 3.30 -8.81 -11.06
C ARG A 50 3.35 -7.64 -10.09
N ALA A 51 4.03 -7.77 -8.95
CA ALA A 51 4.20 -6.67 -8.00
C ALA A 51 4.94 -5.48 -8.62
N CYS A 52 5.95 -5.73 -9.46
CA CYS A 52 6.66 -4.68 -10.19
C CYS A 52 5.74 -3.98 -11.21
N TYR A 53 4.99 -4.77 -11.99
CA TYR A 53 4.00 -4.26 -12.95
C TYR A 53 2.95 -3.38 -12.24
N ASP A 54 2.34 -3.88 -11.17
CA ASP A 54 1.29 -3.17 -10.45
C ASP A 54 1.85 -1.89 -9.81
N ARG A 55 3.07 -1.93 -9.29
CA ARG A 55 3.72 -0.74 -8.73
C ARG A 55 3.96 0.32 -9.79
N TRP A 56 4.42 -0.09 -10.98
CA TRP A 56 4.66 0.82 -12.09
C TRP A 56 3.39 1.57 -12.48
N HIS A 57 2.34 0.83 -12.80
CA HIS A 57 1.10 1.39 -13.36
C HIS A 57 0.28 2.18 -12.35
N ASN A 58 0.46 1.94 -11.05
CA ASN A 58 -0.32 2.62 -10.01
C ASN A 58 0.43 3.72 -9.26
N HIS A 59 1.76 3.73 -9.26
CA HIS A 59 2.52 4.63 -8.38
C HIS A 59 3.84 5.19 -8.92
N ALA A 60 4.63 4.38 -9.63
CA ALA A 60 6.02 4.73 -9.96
C ALA A 60 6.18 5.40 -11.32
N LYS A 61 5.25 5.19 -12.26
CA LYS A 61 5.24 5.85 -13.57
C LYS A 61 5.19 7.39 -13.39
N PRO A 62 6.03 8.18 -14.09
CA PRO A 62 6.17 9.61 -13.86
C PRO A 62 4.86 10.41 -13.98
N ASN A 63 4.00 10.07 -14.93
CA ASN A 63 2.81 10.85 -15.25
C ASN A 63 1.61 10.58 -14.33
N ILE A 64 1.81 9.87 -13.23
CA ILE A 64 0.73 9.58 -12.26
C ILE A 64 0.60 10.77 -11.29
N ASN A 65 -0.55 11.44 -11.33
CA ASN A 65 -0.87 12.57 -10.47
C ASN A 65 -1.23 12.10 -9.06
N LYS A 66 -0.43 12.53 -8.07
CA LYS A 66 -0.59 12.17 -6.64
C LYS A 66 -1.31 13.26 -5.83
N LYS A 67 -1.69 14.38 -6.43
CA LYS A 67 -2.41 15.48 -5.77
C LYS A 67 -3.83 15.05 -5.42
N PRO A 68 -4.52 15.76 -4.50
CA PRO A 68 -5.96 15.58 -4.29
C PRO A 68 -6.76 15.72 -5.60
N LEU A 69 -7.95 15.12 -5.66
CA LEU A 69 -8.86 15.33 -6.79
C LEU A 69 -9.38 16.77 -6.81
N GLU A 70 -9.31 17.37 -7.98
CA GLU A 70 -9.98 18.63 -8.29
C GLU A 70 -11.49 18.45 -8.37
N LYS A 71 -12.23 19.57 -8.37
CA LYS A 71 -13.70 19.55 -8.39
C LYS A 71 -14.23 18.90 -9.67
N TRP A 72 -13.71 19.30 -10.83
CA TRP A 72 -14.10 18.75 -12.12
C TRP A 72 -13.80 17.24 -12.22
N GLU A 73 -12.66 16.79 -11.69
CA GLU A 73 -12.32 15.36 -11.67
C GLU A 73 -13.30 14.55 -10.82
N LYS A 74 -13.76 15.10 -9.68
CA LYS A 74 -14.77 14.46 -8.83
C LYS A 74 -16.11 14.34 -9.54
N GLU A 75 -16.52 15.38 -10.26
CA GLU A 75 -17.77 15.40 -11.03
C GLU A 75 -17.73 14.37 -12.16
N LYS A 76 -16.64 14.38 -12.94
CA LYS A 76 -16.41 13.40 -14.00
C LYS A 76 -16.35 11.97 -13.47
N LEU A 77 -15.67 11.74 -12.35
CA LEU A 77 -15.62 10.43 -11.70
C LEU A 77 -17.02 9.90 -11.33
N LYS A 78 -17.89 10.77 -10.80
CA LYS A 78 -19.28 10.40 -10.46
C LYS A 78 -20.10 10.12 -11.71
N GLU A 79 -19.98 10.96 -12.73
CA GLU A 79 -20.66 10.78 -14.01
C GLU A 79 -20.28 9.43 -14.66
N ASN A 80 -18.97 9.18 -14.80
CA ASN A 80 -18.47 7.96 -15.38
C ASN A 80 -18.87 6.72 -14.55
N HIS A 81 -18.85 6.80 -13.21
CA HIS A 81 -19.31 5.70 -12.36
C HIS A 81 -20.81 5.43 -12.53
N LYS A 82 -21.65 6.48 -12.65
CA LYS A 82 -23.08 6.33 -12.94
C LYS A 82 -23.31 5.60 -14.27
N ARG A 83 -22.47 5.86 -15.27
CA ARG A 83 -22.56 5.25 -16.61
C ARG A 83 -22.02 3.82 -16.69
N TYR A 84 -20.87 3.56 -16.06
CA TYR A 84 -20.11 2.32 -16.25
C TYR A 84 -20.04 1.41 -15.01
N GLY A 85 -20.55 1.85 -13.87
CA GLY A 85 -20.48 1.13 -12.61
C GLY A 85 -19.03 0.92 -12.14
N ASN A 86 -18.71 -0.29 -11.68
CA ASN A 86 -17.39 -0.63 -11.12
C ASN A 86 -16.31 -0.97 -12.17
N LYS A 87 -16.54 -0.61 -13.45
CA LYS A 87 -15.56 -0.79 -14.53
C LYS A 87 -14.49 0.32 -14.45
N TRP A 88 -13.59 0.23 -13.46
CA TRP A 88 -12.67 1.32 -13.09
C TRP A 88 -11.77 1.85 -14.20
N THR A 89 -11.45 1.03 -15.20
CA THR A 89 -10.71 1.47 -16.38
C THR A 89 -11.51 2.50 -17.18
N LEU A 90 -12.80 2.24 -17.43
CA LEU A 90 -13.72 3.18 -18.10
C LEU A 90 -14.05 4.37 -17.18
N VAL A 91 -14.15 4.12 -15.86
CA VAL A 91 -14.44 5.21 -14.91
C VAL A 91 -13.32 6.24 -14.86
N ALA A 92 -12.07 5.80 -15.02
CA ALA A 92 -10.90 6.68 -15.07
C ALA A 92 -10.67 7.34 -16.45
N GLU A 93 -11.48 7.03 -17.45
CA GLU A 93 -11.37 7.62 -18.78
C GLU A 93 -11.61 9.14 -18.74
N GLY A 94 -10.71 9.90 -19.38
CA GLY A 94 -10.71 11.36 -19.35
C GLY A 94 -10.17 12.00 -18.05
N LEU A 95 -9.75 11.20 -17.06
CA LEU A 95 -9.05 11.69 -15.87
C LEU A 95 -7.52 11.60 -16.09
N GLU A 96 -6.98 12.58 -16.80
CA GLU A 96 -5.56 12.58 -17.17
C GLU A 96 -4.63 12.44 -15.95
N GLY A 97 -3.66 11.52 -16.07
CA GLY A 97 -2.73 11.22 -14.99
C GLY A 97 -3.35 10.49 -13.78
N ARG A 98 -4.65 10.14 -13.81
CA ARG A 98 -5.29 9.30 -12.78
C ARG A 98 -5.33 7.84 -13.20
N THR A 99 -5.11 6.96 -12.24
CA THR A 99 -5.18 5.51 -12.47
C THR A 99 -6.55 4.96 -12.11
N PRO A 100 -6.97 3.82 -12.70
CA PRO A 100 -8.20 3.11 -12.29
C PRO A 100 -8.24 2.80 -10.79
N LEU A 101 -7.08 2.50 -10.19
CA LEU A 101 -6.99 2.28 -8.74
C LEU A 101 -7.27 3.56 -7.95
N GLN A 102 -6.76 4.72 -8.41
CA GLN A 102 -7.07 6.01 -7.80
C GLN A 102 -8.56 6.33 -7.91
N ALA A 103 -9.16 6.17 -9.09
CA ALA A 103 -10.59 6.36 -9.32
C ALA A 103 -11.44 5.55 -8.31
N LYS A 104 -11.14 4.24 -8.18
CA LYS A 104 -11.78 3.37 -7.18
C LYS A 104 -11.62 3.90 -5.76
N ASN A 105 -10.39 4.24 -5.37
CA ASN A 105 -10.08 4.65 -4.01
C ASN A 105 -10.78 5.96 -3.65
N PHE A 106 -10.78 6.94 -4.54
CA PHE A 106 -11.44 8.22 -4.34
C PHE A 106 -12.96 8.07 -4.23
N PHE A 107 -13.56 7.27 -5.09
CA PHE A 107 -15.00 7.01 -5.04
C PHE A 107 -15.41 6.35 -3.71
N ASN A 108 -14.66 5.33 -3.27
CA ASN A 108 -14.91 4.65 -2.00
C ASN A 108 -14.64 5.53 -0.78
N ALA A 109 -13.66 6.43 -0.85
CA ALA A 109 -13.43 7.43 0.20
C ALA A 109 -14.63 8.37 0.34
N GLY A 110 -15.21 8.82 -0.78
CA GLY A 110 -16.43 9.63 -0.80
C GLY A 110 -17.60 8.95 -0.08
N LYS A 111 -17.81 7.64 -0.33
CA LYS A 111 -18.89 6.86 0.32
C LYS A 111 -18.79 6.82 1.85
N LYS A 112 -17.56 6.73 2.39
CA LYS A 112 -17.34 6.72 3.86
C LYS A 112 -17.74 8.06 4.49
N THR A 113 -17.46 9.17 3.81
CA THR A 113 -17.83 10.49 4.31
C THR A 113 -19.34 10.75 4.30
N SER A 114 -20.08 10.14 3.36
CA SER A 114 -21.53 10.23 3.31
C SER A 114 -22.23 9.32 4.33
N SER A 115 -21.69 8.12 4.61
CA SER A 115 -22.25 7.21 5.60
C SER A 115 -21.98 7.63 7.06
N MET A 116 -20.92 8.41 7.30
CA MET A 116 -20.60 8.94 8.65
C MET A 116 -21.41 10.19 9.02
N LYS A 117 -22.10 10.83 8.08
CA LYS A 117 -22.92 12.03 8.35
C LYS A 117 -24.26 11.74 9.06
N SER A 118 -24.64 10.48 9.26
CA SER A 118 -25.83 10.08 10.03
C SER A 118 -25.53 9.66 11.48
N GLY A 119 -24.28 9.70 11.94
CA GLY A 119 -23.90 9.42 13.33
C GLY A 119 -23.60 10.71 14.10
N LYS A 120 -24.42 11.03 15.11
CA LYS A 120 -24.19 12.11 16.09
C LYS A 120 -22.70 12.16 16.52
N ARG A 121 -22.08 13.32 16.32
CA ARG A 121 -20.77 13.68 16.91
C ARG A 121 -20.96 13.88 18.42
N ASN A 122 -20.30 13.07 19.24
CA ASN A 122 -20.03 13.41 20.65
C ASN A 122 -18.51 13.55 20.87
N SER A 123 -18.14 14.74 21.34
CA SER A 123 -16.92 15.19 22.02
C SER A 123 -15.54 14.66 21.59
N VAL A 124 -14.76 15.59 21.03
CA VAL A 124 -13.30 15.79 21.17
C VAL A 124 -12.56 14.71 21.99
N ARG A 125 -11.64 13.97 21.36
CA ARG A 125 -10.50 13.34 22.06
C ARG A 125 -9.23 14.08 21.68
N SER A 126 -8.58 14.65 22.69
CA SER A 126 -7.34 15.42 22.57
C SER A 126 -6.14 14.53 22.22
N PRO A 127 -5.07 15.09 21.61
CA PRO A 127 -3.90 14.33 21.15
C PRO A 127 -3.04 13.66 22.24
N LEU A 128 -3.37 13.84 23.53
CA LEU A 128 -2.53 13.42 24.66
C LEU A 128 -2.67 11.94 25.04
N GLN A 129 -3.67 11.22 24.53
CA GLN A 129 -3.90 9.80 24.91
C GLN A 129 -3.17 8.76 24.03
N ALA A 130 -2.60 9.14 22.88
CA ALA A 130 -1.94 8.20 21.98
C ALA A 130 -0.60 7.63 22.51
N LYS A 131 0.03 8.31 23.47
CA LYS A 131 1.34 7.88 24.02
C LYS A 131 1.26 6.71 25.01
N ASN A 132 0.08 6.43 25.58
CA ASN A 132 -0.07 5.41 26.61
C ASN A 132 -0.27 3.98 26.08
N ILE A 133 -0.53 3.80 24.79
CA ILE A 133 -0.76 2.46 24.21
C ILE A 133 0.56 1.76 23.83
N PHE A 134 1.56 2.52 23.35
CA PHE A 134 2.85 1.97 22.94
C PHE A 134 3.65 1.35 24.10
N ASN A 135 3.55 1.95 25.30
CA ASN A 135 4.21 1.46 26.52
C ASN A 135 3.59 0.19 27.13
N ALA A 136 2.36 -0.19 26.74
CA ALA A 136 1.69 -1.35 27.33
C ALA A 136 2.12 -2.68 26.69
N GLU A 137 2.48 -2.67 25.40
CA GLU A 137 2.92 -3.88 24.68
C GLU A 137 4.37 -4.26 24.98
N GLU A 138 5.27 -3.29 25.17
CA GLU A 138 6.65 -3.56 25.62
C GLU A 138 6.69 -4.17 27.03
N ARG A 139 5.83 -3.71 27.95
CA ARG A 139 5.76 -4.23 29.33
C ARG A 139 5.29 -5.69 29.39
N LYS A 140 4.32 -6.06 28.55
CA LYS A 140 3.82 -7.45 28.44
C LYS A 140 4.87 -8.39 27.83
N SER A 141 5.65 -7.88 26.86
CA SER A 141 6.71 -8.61 26.19
C SER A 141 7.90 -8.88 27.12
N SER A 142 8.31 -7.87 27.90
CA SER A 142 9.44 -7.95 28.84
C SER A 142 9.16 -8.88 30.04
N ALA A 143 7.91 -8.93 30.53
CA ALA A 143 7.50 -9.85 31.58
C ALA A 143 7.55 -11.33 31.15
N ARG A 144 7.20 -11.62 29.89
CA ARG A 144 7.25 -12.98 29.32
C ARG A 144 8.69 -13.48 29.16
N ILE A 145 9.61 -12.60 28.74
CA ILE A 145 11.04 -12.91 28.59
C ILE A 145 11.70 -13.13 29.96
N LYS A 146 11.35 -12.32 30.98
CA LYS A 146 11.85 -12.52 32.35
C LYS A 146 11.37 -13.84 32.97
N LYS A 147 10.11 -14.24 32.71
CA LYS A 147 9.57 -15.54 33.17
C LYS A 147 10.27 -16.72 32.49
N GLN A 148 10.61 -16.59 31.21
CA GLN A 148 11.28 -17.66 30.45
C GLN A 148 12.75 -17.84 30.82
N MET A 149 13.46 -16.75 31.16
CA MET A 149 14.84 -16.82 31.65
C MET A 149 14.96 -17.31 33.11
N ALA A 150 13.94 -17.07 33.96
CA ALA A 150 13.91 -17.60 35.31
C ALA A 150 13.73 -19.13 35.33
N LEU A 151 12.88 -19.66 34.44
CA LEU A 151 12.68 -21.10 34.30
C LEU A 151 13.91 -21.82 33.73
N ALA A 152 14.66 -21.18 32.83
CA ALA A 152 15.89 -21.74 32.27
C ALA A 152 17.06 -21.81 33.27
N ARG A 153 16.99 -21.09 34.40
CA ARG A 153 18.02 -21.14 35.47
C ARG A 153 17.78 -22.23 36.52
N ILE A 154 16.59 -22.82 36.56
CA ILE A 154 16.22 -23.84 37.56
C ILE A 154 16.42 -25.27 37.00
N MET A 155 16.65 -25.42 35.69
CA MET A 155 16.78 -26.71 35.01
C MET A 155 18.23 -27.07 34.61
N ASN A 156 19.24 -26.53 35.31
CA ASN A 156 20.64 -26.93 35.17
C ASN A 156 21.34 -26.99 36.53
#